data_AF-A0A6M0ANH0-F1
#
_entry.id   AF-A0A6M0ANH0-F1
#
_cell.length_a   1.000
_cell.length_b   1.000
_cell.length_c   1.000
_cell.angle_alpha   90.00
_cell.angle_beta   90.00
_cell.angle_gamma   90.00
#
_symmetry.space_group_name_H-M   'P 1'
#
loop_
_entity.id
_entity.type
_entity.pdbx_description
1 polymer ?
#
loop_
_entity_poly.entity_id
_entity_poly.type
_entity_poly.pdbx_seq_one_letter_code
_entity_poly.pdbx_strand_id
1 'polypeptide(L)'
;MEINVLLVEETEKPADGSQPIRWLLLTTLPIDDFQQAWQCVRWYSYRWLIERFHKTAKKWLTRAKNFNSKPESVYSKHWLLITLLLGD
;
A
#
# COMPACT_ATOMS: atom_id res chain seq x y z
N MET A 1 -10.65 -9.59 22.18
CA MET A 1 -9.84 -9.67 20.95
C MET A 1 -8.40 -9.48 21.38
N GLU A 2 -7.55 -10.47 21.15
CA GLU A 2 -6.14 -10.39 21.49
C GLU A 2 -5.38 -9.66 20.38
N ILE A 3 -4.38 -8.86 20.74
CA ILE A 3 -3.53 -8.12 19.80
C ILE A 3 -2.09 -8.47 20.11
N ASN A 4 -1.38 -8.88 19.08
CA ASN A 4 0.03 -9.16 19.10
C ASN A 4 0.84 -7.95 18.62
N VAL A 5 2.03 -7.80 19.19
CA VAL A 5 2.94 -6.68 18.90
C VAL A 5 4.29 -7.23 18.47
N LEU A 6 4.80 -6.77 17.32
CA LEU A 6 6.13 -7.09 16.84
C LEU A 6 6.98 -5.83 16.78
N LEU A 7 8.10 -5.83 17.49
CA LEU A 7 9.19 -4.87 17.29
C LEU A 7 10.19 -5.46 16.29
N VAL A 8 10.36 -4.79 15.15
CA VAL A 8 11.27 -5.21 14.08
C VAL A 8 12.32 -4.13 13.91
N GLU A 9 13.58 -4.49 14.12
CA GLU A 9 14.71 -3.57 14.07
C GLU A 9 15.77 -4.13 13.11
N GLU A 10 16.27 -3.26 12.24
CA GLU A 10 17.44 -3.56 11.43
C GLU A 10 18.68 -3.58 12.34
N THR A 11 19.40 -4.70 12.35
CA THR A 11 20.52 -4.92 13.27
C THR A 11 21.78 -4.16 12.86
N GLU A 12 21.96 -3.92 11.57
CA GLU A 12 23.11 -3.23 11.00
C GLU A 12 22.69 -1.88 10.43
N LYS A 13 23.59 -0.90 10.50
CA LYS A 13 23.32 0.41 9.91
C LYS A 13 23.41 0.31 8.38
N PRO A 14 22.43 0.86 7.64
CA PRO A 14 22.50 0.92 6.18
C PRO A 14 23.79 1.57 5.67
N ALA A 15 24.38 1.00 4.63
CA ALA A 15 25.64 1.47 4.03
C ALA A 15 25.52 2.88 3.41
N ASP A 16 24.31 3.27 3.01
CA ASP A 16 24.00 4.61 2.48
C ASP A 16 23.88 5.68 3.58
N GLY A 17 24.07 5.29 4.85
CA GLY A 17 24.01 6.19 6.00
C GLY A 17 22.59 6.56 6.44
N SER A 18 21.56 5.99 5.81
CA SER A 18 20.16 6.20 6.19
C SER A 18 19.88 5.66 7.60
N GLN A 19 18.74 6.07 8.17
CA GLN A 19 18.33 5.58 9.48
C GLN A 19 17.88 4.11 9.36
N PRO A 20 18.33 3.23 10.27
CA PRO A 20 17.93 1.83 10.26
C PRO A 20 16.42 1.70 10.40
N ILE A 21 15.85 0.71 9.73
CA ILE A 21 14.42 0.46 9.79
C ILE A 21 14.03 0.03 11.21
N ARG A 22 12.99 0.66 11.74
CA ARG A 22 12.37 0.30 13.02
C ARG A 22 10.85 0.32 12.87
N TRP A 23 10.23 -0.85 12.97
CA TRP A 23 8.77 -0.99 12.89
C TRP A 23 8.20 -1.54 14.19
N LEU A 24 7.08 -0.95 14.63
CA LEU A 24 6.22 -1.51 15.66
C LEU A 24 4.91 -1.92 14.99
N LEU A 25 4.73 -3.22 14.77
CA LEU A 25 3.59 -3.77 14.03
C LEU A 25 2.56 -4.33 15.01
N LEU A 26 1.29 -4.00 14.78
CA LEU A 26 0.15 -4.55 15.52
C LEU A 26 -0.59 -5.53 14.61
N THR A 27 -0.92 -6.71 15.13
CA THR A 27 -1.62 -7.73 14.36
C THR A 27 -2.54 -8.55 15.25
N THR A 28 -3.64 -9.04 14.68
CA THR A 28 -4.52 -10.04 15.32
C THR A 28 -4.15 -11.47 14.92
N LEU A 29 -3.13 -11.64 14.06
CA LEU A 29 -2.63 -12.94 13.63
C LEU A 29 -1.77 -13.58 14.74
N PRO A 30 -1.79 -14.92 14.87
CA PRO A 30 -0.91 -15.63 15.80
C PRO A 30 0.56 -15.41 15.44
N ILE A 31 1.42 -15.39 16.48
CA ILE A 31 2.88 -15.23 16.37
C ILE A 31 3.61 -16.20 17.31
N ASP A 32 3.16 -17.45 17.33
CA ASP A 32 3.64 -18.46 18.29
C ASP A 32 5.08 -18.92 18.00
N ASP A 33 5.54 -18.68 16.77
CA ASP A 33 6.88 -19.01 16.32
C ASP A 33 7.49 -17.93 15.41
N PHE A 34 8.79 -18.05 15.17
CA PHE A 34 9.54 -17.10 14.36
C PHE A 34 9.05 -17.01 12.91
N GLN A 35 8.60 -18.11 12.30
CA GLN A 35 8.12 -18.10 10.92
C GLN A 35 6.82 -17.31 10.80
N GLN A 36 5.91 -17.46 11.76
CA GLN A 36 4.67 -16.67 11.83
C GLN A 36 4.97 -15.18 12.01
N ALA A 37 5.88 -14.84 12.92
CA ALA A 37 6.31 -13.46 13.11
C ALA A 37 6.93 -12.88 11.83
N TRP A 38 7.84 -13.63 11.19
CA TRP A 38 8.50 -13.21 9.95
C TRP A 38 7.53 -13.05 8.78
N GLN A 39 6.50 -13.88 8.70
CA GLN A 39 5.44 -13.77 7.71
C GLN A 39 4.68 -12.44 7.85
N CYS A 40 4.39 -11.99 9.08
CA CYS A 40 3.79 -10.68 9.32
C CYS A 40 4.70 -9.54 8.82
N VAL A 41 6.00 -9.62 9.08
CA VAL A 41 6.99 -8.64 8.58
C VAL A 41 7.03 -8.61 7.05
N ARG A 42 7.06 -9.80 6.42
CA ARG A 42 7.04 -9.93 4.96
C ARG A 42 5.78 -9.32 4.37
N TRP A 43 4.60 -9.62 4.91
CA TRP A 43 3.35 -9.01 4.43
C TRP A 43 3.34 -7.50 4.60
N TYR A 44 3.81 -6.99 5.74
CA TYR A 44 3.92 -5.55 5.96
C TYR A 44 4.88 -4.88 4.97
N SER A 45 5.97 -5.55 4.58
CA SER A 45 6.91 -5.03 3.57
C SER A 45 6.25 -4.74 2.22
N TYR A 46 5.15 -5.42 1.90
CA TYR A 46 4.39 -5.21 0.67
C TYR A 46 3.47 -3.99 0.72
N ARG A 47 3.34 -3.30 1.87
CA ARG A 47 2.53 -2.07 1.99
C ARG A 47 2.85 -1.06 0.90
N TRP A 48 4.12 -0.96 0.49
CA TRP A 48 4.58 -0.03 -0.55
C TRP A 48 4.07 -0.36 -1.97
N LEU A 49 3.64 -1.60 -2.24
CA LEU A 49 3.15 -1.99 -3.57
C LEU A 49 1.89 -1.21 -3.98
N ILE A 50 1.04 -0.85 -3.01
CA ILE A 50 -0.17 -0.07 -3.27
C ILE A 50 0.17 1.33 -3.82
N GLU A 51 1.27 1.94 -3.37
CA GLU A 51 1.70 3.25 -3.85
C GLU A 51 2.15 3.17 -5.32
N ARG A 52 2.84 2.09 -5.71
CA ARG A 52 3.19 1.83 -7.11
C ARG A 52 1.96 1.63 -7.99
N PHE A 53 0.95 0.93 -7.48
CA PHE A 53 -0.33 0.79 -8.16
C PHE A 53 -1.00 2.15 -8.35
N HIS A 54 -1.16 2.94 -7.28
CA HIS A 54 -1.74 4.29 -7.35
C HIS A 54 -0.98 5.22 -8.29
N LYS A 55 0.36 5.19 -8.28
CA LYS A 55 1.20 6.00 -9.19
C LYS A 55 0.92 5.65 -10.65
N THR A 56 0.79 4.36 -10.95
CA THR A 56 0.49 3.88 -12.30
C THR A 56 -0.94 4.27 -12.69
N ALA A 57 -1.93 3.99 -11.84
CA ALA A 57 -3.33 4.36 -12.07
C ALA A 57 -3.51 5.86 -12.32
N LYS A 58 -2.83 6.72 -11.53
CA LYS A 58 -2.86 8.18 -11.72
C LYS A 58 -2.31 8.60 -13.09
N LYS A 59 -1.21 7.99 -13.55
CA LYS A 59 -0.66 8.25 -14.90
C LYS A 59 -1.65 7.88 -16.00
N TRP A 60 -2.34 6.74 -15.88
CA TRP A 60 -3.36 6.32 -16.83
C TRP A 60 -4.54 7.28 -16.87
N LEU A 61 -5.04 7.70 -15.70
CA LEU A 61 -6.14 8.67 -15.62
C LEU A 61 -5.76 10.03 -16.23
N THR A 62 -4.55 10.54 -15.98
CA THR A 62 -4.06 11.77 -16.62
C THR A 62 -3.98 11.61 -18.13
N ARG A 63 -3.51 10.47 -18.64
CA ARG A 63 -3.45 10.21 -20.08
C ARG A 63 -4.84 10.11 -20.72
N ALA A 64 -5.79 9.46 -20.04
CA ALA A 64 -7.18 9.36 -20.49
C ALA A 64 -7.88 10.73 -20.54
N LYS A 65 -7.61 11.62 -19.56
CA LYS A 65 -8.10 13.01 -19.57
C LYS A 65 -7.53 13.84 -20.72
N ASN A 66 -6.28 13.60 -21.09
CA ASN A 66 -5.64 14.28 -22.22
C ASN A 66 -6.05 13.70 -23.59
N PHE A 67 -6.71 12.54 -23.61
CA PHE A 67 -7.32 11.99 -24.81
C PHE A 67 -8.66 12.72 -25.03
N ASN A 68 -8.60 13.84 -25.75
CA ASN A 68 -9.74 14.69 -26.06
C ASN A 68 -10.69 14.03 -27.08
N SER A 69 -11.32 12.92 -26.70
CA SER A 69 -12.54 12.43 -27.33
C SER A 69 -13.64 12.57 -26.29
N LYS A 70 -14.49 13.59 -26.41
CA LYS A 70 -15.76 13.65 -25.68
C LYS A 70 -16.53 12.35 -25.97
N PRO A 71 -16.75 11.45 -25.00
CA PRO A 71 -17.72 10.39 -25.18
C PRO A 71 -19.05 10.96 -24.71
N GLU A 72 -19.78 11.61 -25.62
CA GLU A 72 -21.22 11.79 -25.44
C GLU A 72 -21.85 10.39 -25.42
N SER A 73 -22.16 9.88 -24.23
CA SER A 73 -23.43 9.19 -23.91
C SER A 73 -23.40 8.00 -22.94
N VAL A 74 -22.26 7.44 -22.48
CA VAL A 74 -22.34 6.16 -21.71
C VAL A 74 -21.74 6.18 -20.30
N TYR A 75 -20.82 7.10 -19.97
CA TYR A 75 -20.01 6.96 -18.75
C TYR A 75 -20.39 7.86 -17.56
N SER A 76 -21.45 8.66 -17.68
CA SER A 76 -21.83 9.66 -16.66
C SER A 76 -22.20 9.07 -15.29
N LYS A 77 -22.59 7.79 -15.20
CA LYS A 77 -23.03 7.18 -13.92
C LYS A 77 -21.98 6.23 -13.30
N HIS A 78 -21.17 5.55 -14.11
CA HIS A 78 -20.15 4.62 -13.59
C HIS A 78 -18.87 5.32 -13.12
N TRP A 79 -18.54 6.51 -13.64
CA TRP A 79 -17.33 7.25 -13.25
C TRP A 79 -17.40 7.89 -11.85
N LEU A 80 -18.59 8.07 -11.29
CA LEU A 80 -18.76 8.56 -9.92
C LEU A 80 -18.28 7.53 -8.87
N LEU A 81 -18.42 6.24 -9.14
CA LEU A 81 -18.03 5.16 -8.21
C LEU A 81 -16.51 5.02 -8.05
N ILE A 82 -15.74 5.24 -9.11
CA ILE A 82 -14.26 5.18 -9.04
C ILE A 82 -13.69 6.41 -8.32
N THR A 83 -14.38 7.55 -8.44
CA THR A 83 -13.98 8.79 -7.75
C THR A 83 -14.27 8.68 -6.25
N LEU A 84 -15.40 8.06 -5.85
CA LEU A 84 -15.76 7.79 -4.45
C LEU A 84 -14.87 6.74 -3.76
N LEU A 85 -14.32 5.77 -4.49
CA LEU A 85 -13.46 4.71 -3.93
C LEU A 85 -11.98 5.10 -3.77
N LEU A 86 -11.56 6.23 -4.34
CA LEU A 86 -10.17 6.71 -4.30
C LEU A 86 -10.00 8.03 -3.50
N GLY A 87 -11.03 8.41 -2.72
CA GLY A 87 -10.97 9.40 -1.65
C GLY A 87 -11.52 10.79 -2.01
N ASP A 88 -12.40 11.27 -1.14
CA ASP A 88 -11.96 12.20 -0.09
C ASP A 88 -11.72 11.40 1.21
#